data_AF-A0A0Q5FQ77-F1
#
_entry.id   AF-A0A0Q5FQ77-F1
#
_cell.length_a   1.000
_cell.length_b   1.000
_cell.length_c   1.000
_cell.angle_alpha   90.00
_cell.angle_beta   90.00
_cell.angle_gamma   90.00
#
_symmetry.space_group_name_H-M   'P 1'
#
loop_
_entity.id
_entity.type
_entity.pdbx_description
1 polymer ?
#
loop_
_entity_poly.entity_id
_entity_poly.type
_entity_poly.pdbx_seq_one_letter_code
_entity_poly.pdbx_strand_id
1 'polypeptide(L)'
;MATQPISAKVTAVVRMALDERGLTQEWLSDETGIPMRTLARRLHKVNPSSFPLDEVEVIASALGSDLVSLLTAARQLQPVLAVAS
;
A
#
# COMPACT_ATOMS: atom_id res chain seq x y z
N MET A 1 -19.28 -2.69 12.88
CA MET A 1 -18.47 -2.54 11.64
C MET A 1 -17.06 -3.00 11.97
N ALA A 2 -16.49 -3.95 11.21
CA ALA A 2 -15.13 -4.41 11.48
C ALA A 2 -14.14 -3.33 11.00
N THR A 3 -13.32 -2.80 11.92
CA THR A 3 -12.22 -1.90 11.57
C THR A 3 -11.21 -2.68 10.73
N GLN A 4 -10.98 -2.27 9.48
CA GLN A 4 -9.93 -2.86 8.65
C GLN A 4 -8.56 -2.66 9.33
N PRO A 5 -7.70 -3.69 9.34
CA PRO A 5 -6.37 -3.58 9.92
C PRO A 5 -5.55 -2.53 9.16
N ILE A 6 -4.69 -1.80 9.87
CA ILE A 6 -3.86 -0.74 9.28
C ILE A 6 -3.01 -1.24 8.11
N SER A 7 -2.56 -2.50 8.16
CA SER A 7 -1.80 -3.14 7.08
C SER A 7 -2.59 -3.21 5.77
N ALA A 8 -3.88 -3.53 5.81
CA ALA A 8 -4.73 -3.56 4.62
C ALA A 8 -4.93 -2.15 4.03
N LYS A 9 -5.05 -1.14 4.90
CA LYS A 9 -5.16 0.26 4.48
C LYS A 9 -3.86 0.78 3.87
N VAL A 10 -2.71 0.42 4.44
CA VAL A 10 -1.37 0.69 3.87
C VAL A 10 -1.26 0.09 2.47
N THR A 11 -1.63 -1.19 2.30
CA THR A 11 -1.68 -1.83 0.98
C THR A 11 -2.54 -1.04 -0.01
N ALA A 12 -3.71 -0.58 0.41
CA ALA A 12 -4.60 0.21 -0.44
C ALA A 12 -3.96 1.55 -0.85
N VAL A 13 -3.36 2.29 0.10
CA VAL A 13 -2.66 3.55 -0.18
C VAL A 13 -1.51 3.34 -1.16
N VAL A 14 -0.68 2.31 -0.96
CA VAL A 14 0.42 2.02 -1.88
C VAL A 14 -0.10 1.73 -3.28
N ARG A 15 -1.15 0.92 -3.41
CA ARG A 15 -1.77 0.63 -4.71
C ARG A 15 -2.33 1.88 -5.37
N MET A 16 -3.06 2.72 -4.63
CA MET A 16 -3.60 3.98 -5.14
C MET A 16 -2.47 4.89 -5.62
N ALA A 17 -1.39 5.03 -4.86
CA ALA A 17 -0.23 5.84 -5.25
C ALA A 17 0.45 5.32 -6.53
N LEU A 18 0.54 4.00 -6.71
CA LEU A 18 1.03 3.41 -7.95
C LEU A 18 0.09 3.70 -9.13
N ASP A 19 -1.21 3.46 -8.94
CA ASP A 19 -2.25 3.65 -9.96
C ASP A 19 -2.33 5.13 -10.41
N GLU A 20 -2.33 6.08 -9.46
CA GLU A 20 -2.38 7.53 -9.72
C GLU A 20 -1.18 8.04 -10.53
N ARG A 21 -0.03 7.38 -10.40
CA ARG A 21 1.23 7.76 -11.06
C ARG A 21 1.54 6.92 -12.29
N GLY A 22 0.69 5.96 -12.64
CA GLY A 22 0.94 5.02 -13.73
C GLY A 22 2.18 4.13 -13.51
N LEU A 23 2.53 3.87 -12.24
CA LEU A 23 3.68 3.05 -11.85
C LEU A 23 3.30 1.58 -11.68
N THR A 24 4.23 0.68 -11.99
CA THR A 24 4.01 -0.77 -11.89
C THR A 24 4.65 -1.33 -10.62
N GLN A 25 4.25 -2.56 -10.24
CA GLN A 25 4.96 -3.28 -9.18
C GLN A 25 6.39 -3.66 -9.60
N GLU A 26 6.66 -3.78 -10.90
CA GLU A 26 8.00 -4.04 -11.43
C GLU A 26 8.91 -2.84 -11.19
N TRP A 27 8.43 -1.63 -11.51
CA TRP A 27 9.13 -0.39 -11.15
C TRP A 27 9.40 -0.31 -9.66
N LEU A 28 8.42 -0.64 -8.82
CA LEU A 28 8.60 -0.61 -7.37
C LEU A 28 9.63 -1.66 -6.91
N SER A 29 9.68 -2.83 -7.55
CA SER A 29 10.69 -3.86 -7.30
C SER A 29 12.10 -3.31 -7.58
N ASP A 30 12.26 -2.64 -8.72
CA ASP A 30 13.55 -2.07 -9.14
C ASP A 30 14.00 -0.93 -8.21
N GLU A 31 13.07 -0.05 -7.81
CA GLU A 31 13.37 1.11 -6.97
C GLU A 31 13.68 0.73 -5.50
N THR A 32 13.01 -0.31 -4.98
CA THR A 32 13.11 -0.69 -3.56
C THR A 32 14.01 -1.88 -3.30
N GLY A 33 14.36 -2.65 -4.34
CA GLY A 33 15.01 -3.95 -4.22
C GLY A 33 14.12 -5.06 -3.63
N ILE A 34 12.84 -4.78 -3.33
CA ILE A 34 11.91 -5.79 -2.81
C ILE A 34 11.50 -6.70 -3.98
N PRO A 35 11.70 -8.04 -3.88
CA PRO A 35 11.39 -8.92 -4.99
C PRO A 35 9.92 -8.81 -5.46
N MET A 36 9.72 -8.81 -6.77
CA MET A 36 8.38 -8.74 -7.40
C MET A 36 7.38 -9.77 -6.83
N ARG A 37 7.83 -10.99 -6.52
CA ARG A 37 6.98 -12.01 -5.87
C ARG A 37 6.50 -11.58 -4.48
N THR A 38 7.37 -10.90 -3.72
CA THR A 38 7.02 -10.35 -2.42
C THR A 38 6.01 -9.22 -2.59
N LEU A 39 6.27 -8.27 -3.49
CA LEU A 39 5.34 -7.18 -3.79
C LEU A 39 3.97 -7.68 -4.24
N ALA A 40 3.93 -8.68 -5.13
CA ALA A 40 2.68 -9.29 -5.60
C ALA A 40 1.83 -9.86 -4.46
N ARG A 41 2.46 -10.48 -3.46
CA ARG A 41 1.78 -11.03 -2.28
C ARG A 41 1.33 -9.93 -1.31
N ARG A 42 2.15 -8.89 -1.12
CA ARG A 42 1.87 -7.77 -0.22
C ARG A 42 0.80 -6.82 -0.77
N LEU A 43 0.79 -6.61 -2.08
CA LEU A 43 -0.11 -5.74 -2.81
C LEU A 43 -1.29 -6.50 -3.45
N HIS A 44 -1.51 -7.74 -3.04
CA HIS A 44 -2.60 -8.55 -3.55
C HIS A 44 -3.97 -7.90 -3.26
N LYS A 45 -4.87 -7.86 -4.25
CA LYS A 45 -6.12 -7.07 -4.16
C LYS A 45 -7.10 -7.60 -3.11
N VAL A 46 -7.18 -8.93 -2.97
CA VAL A 46 -8.18 -9.60 -2.12
C VAL A 46 -7.60 -10.02 -0.77
N ASN A 47 -6.49 -10.76 -0.78
CA ASN A 47 -5.82 -11.25 0.42
C ASN A 47 -4.34 -10.83 0.48
N PRO A 48 -4.04 -9.56 0.82
CA PRO A 48 -2.66 -9.10 0.97
C PRO A 48 -2.00 -9.71 2.22
N SER A 49 -0.75 -10.15 2.08
CA SER A 49 0.06 -10.51 3.26
C SER A 49 0.44 -9.27 4.08
N SER A 50 0.74 -9.46 5.37
CA SER A 50 1.20 -8.39 6.27
C SER A 50 2.40 -7.62 5.70
N PHE A 51 2.56 -6.35 6.03
CA PHE A 51 3.73 -5.55 5.65
C PHE A 51 4.66 -5.38 6.86
N PRO A 52 5.95 -5.78 6.77
CA PRO A 52 6.98 -5.34 7.71
C PRO A 52 7.12 -3.83 7.64
N LEU A 53 7.36 -3.17 8.78
CA LEU A 53 7.46 -1.71 8.83
C LEU A 53 8.61 -1.19 7.95
N ASP A 54 9.74 -1.89 7.94
CA ASP A 54 10.92 -1.55 7.14
C ASP A 54 10.61 -1.58 5.63
N GLU A 55 9.79 -2.53 5.16
CA GLU A 55 9.33 -2.56 3.76
C GLU A 55 8.42 -1.35 3.46
N VAL A 56 7.57 -0.93 4.41
CA VAL A 56 6.70 0.23 4.24
C VAL A 56 7.50 1.53 4.16
N GLU A 57 8.54 1.67 4.98
CA GLU A 57 9.43 2.83 4.96
C GLU A 57 10.14 2.98 3.61
N VAL A 58 10.74 1.90 3.11
CA VAL A 58 11.43 1.90 1.81
C VAL A 58 10.46 2.19 0.66
N ILE A 59 9.26 1.60 0.68
CA ILE A 59 8.23 1.88 -0.33
C ILE A 59 7.74 3.33 -0.26
N ALA A 60 7.53 3.87 0.95
CA ALA A 60 7.14 5.27 1.11
C ALA A 60 8.20 6.20 0.50
N SER A 61 9.47 5.93 0.77
CA SER A 61 10.60 6.69 0.20
C SER A 61 10.64 6.61 -1.32
N ALA A 62 10.48 5.41 -1.91
CA ALA A 62 10.40 5.23 -3.35
C ALA A 62 9.24 6.04 -3.98
N LEU A 63 8.12 6.13 -3.27
CA LEU A 63 6.98 6.96 -3.66
C LEU A 63 7.16 8.45 -3.32
N GLY A 64 8.37 8.90 -2.96
CA GLY A 64 8.64 10.32 -2.63
C GLY A 64 7.85 10.82 -1.42
N SER A 65 7.56 9.92 -0.48
CA SER A 65 6.86 10.19 0.77
C SER A 65 7.70 9.68 1.95
N ASP A 66 7.22 9.91 3.17
CA ASP A 66 7.79 9.33 4.39
C ASP A 66 6.81 8.32 5.03
N LEU A 67 7.34 7.49 5.93
CA LEU A 67 6.58 6.46 6.62
C LEU A 67 5.36 7.03 7.38
N VAL A 68 5.51 8.17 8.06
CA VAL A 68 4.46 8.77 8.89
C VAL A 68 3.35 9.31 8.01
N SER A 69 3.68 9.97 6.90
CA SER A 69 2.76 10.47 5.90
C SER A 69 1.93 9.33 5.29
N LEU A 70 2.57 8.20 4.95
CA LEU A 70 1.89 7.04 4.41
C LEU A 70 0.95 6.39 5.43
N LEU A 71 1.37 6.22 6.69
CA LEU A 71 0.52 5.70 7.77
C LEU A 71 -0.64 6.64 8.10
N THR A 72 -0.43 7.95 7.99
CA THR A 72 -1.48 8.96 8.20
C THR A 72 -2.53 8.86 7.10
N ALA A 73 -2.11 8.77 5.84
CA ALA A 73 -3.01 8.53 4.71
C ALA A 73 -3.80 7.21 4.89
N ALA A 74 -3.12 6.14 5.31
CA ALA A 74 -3.77 4.85 5.58
C ALA A 74 -4.81 4.97 6.71
N ARG A 75 -4.54 5.75 7.76
CA ARG A 75 -5.51 5.98 8.84
C ARG A 75 -6.73 6.76 8.36
N GLN A 76 -6.52 7.75 7.50
CA GLN A 76 -7.56 8.60 6.90
C GLN A 76 -8.39 7.87 5.85
N LEU A 77 -7.91 6.75 5.31
CA LEU A 77 -8.66 5.90 4.39
C LEU A 77 -9.96 5.45 5.09
N GLN A 78 -11.06 6.11 4.74
CA GLN A 78 -12.40 5.75 5.18
C GLN A 78 -12.80 4.46 4.44
N PRO A 79 -13.52 3.53 5.11
CA PRO A 79 -14.18 2.47 4.36
C PRO A 79 -15.10 3.14 3.35
N VAL A 80 -14.94 2.80 2.07
CA VAL A 80 -15.90 3.18 1.04
C VAL A 80 -17.24 2.67 1.55
N LEU A 81 -18.12 3.59 1.96
CA LEU A 81 -19.52 3.27 2.20
C LEU A 81 -19.96 2.55 0.94
N ALA A 82 -20.37 1.29 1.08
CA ALA A 82 -21.17 0.64 0.07
C ALA A 82 -22.44 1.48 -0.04
N VAL A 83 -22.42 2.49 -0.91
CA VAL A 83 -23.62 3.17 -1.38
C VAL A 83 -24.31 2.14 -2.25
N ALA A 84 -25.05 1.24 -1.60
CA ALA A 84 -26.12 0.53 -2.23
C ALA A 84 -27.18 1.59 -2.56
N SER A 85 -27.33 1.89 -3.84
CA SER A 85 -28.57 2.41 -4.43
C SER A 85 -29.20 1.28 -5.23
#